data_AF-A0A917NUR2-F1
#
_entry.id   AF-A0A917NUR2-F1
#
_cell.length_a   1.000
_cell.length_b   1.000
_cell.length_c   1.000
_cell.angle_alpha   90.00
_cell.angle_beta   90.00
_cell.angle_gamma   90.00
#
_symmetry.space_group_name_H-M   'P 1'
#
loop_
_entity.id
_entity.type
_entity.pdbx_description
1 polymer ?
#
loop_
_entity_poly.entity_id
_entity_poly.type
_entity_poly.pdbx_seq_one_letter_code
_entity_poly.pdbx_strand_id
1 'polypeptide(L)'
;MADFATLPGGLLFGTHGADLVDADVDIPGSFDNLIATFGGADTIHAGAGDDLVFTGKGGDVAYGDAGDDIIFGDKGSDLLSGGTGDDLLDGGKGDDVLSGDDGNDVLLGGDGADIVSGGAGNDVADGGKGDDIVSGGEGNDRLTGEDGADTLSGGSGDDWAAGGKGNDYVIGGSGSDTLVGGAGNDTLVGQSGGDTFYFESGFGRDVVLDFHPGDDVIAIKANINGTGITSPADLASHISSDDTGAVINLGGGDQIKLVGVSSEDLADNLSSYVRIV
;
A
#
# COMPACT_ATOMS: atom_id res chain seq x y z
N MET A 1 35.93 -5.56 -15.50
CA MET A 1 35.75 -6.98 -15.81
C MET A 1 35.55 -7.63 -14.47
N ALA A 2 34.28 -7.78 -14.05
CA ALA A 2 33.96 -8.58 -12.87
C ALA A 2 34.18 -10.05 -13.21
N ASP A 3 34.68 -10.79 -12.23
CA ASP A 3 35.16 -12.17 -12.30
C ASP A 3 34.09 -13.05 -11.63
N PHE A 4 33.18 -13.63 -12.42
CA PHE A 4 32.14 -14.53 -11.92
C PHE A 4 32.56 -15.99 -12.13
N ALA A 5 32.31 -16.82 -11.12
CA ALA A 5 32.47 -18.26 -11.21
C ALA A 5 31.10 -18.90 -11.42
N THR A 6 30.75 -19.20 -12.68
CA THR A 6 29.56 -20.01 -12.96
C THR A 6 29.83 -21.46 -12.55
N LEU A 7 29.02 -21.99 -11.62
CA LEU A 7 28.92 -23.43 -11.39
C LEU A 7 27.66 -23.95 -12.09
N PRO A 8 27.66 -25.19 -12.60
CA PRO A 8 26.42 -25.80 -13.08
C PRO A 8 25.40 -25.87 -11.94
N GLY A 9 24.35 -25.05 -12.02
CA GLY A 9 23.28 -24.95 -11.02
C GLY A 9 22.87 -23.53 -10.58
N GLY A 10 22.91 -22.50 -11.44
CA GLY A 10 22.18 -21.23 -11.22
C GLY A 10 22.68 -20.32 -10.09
N LEU A 11 23.86 -20.56 -9.50
CA LEU A 11 24.36 -19.78 -8.36
C LEU A 11 25.40 -18.73 -8.80
N LEU A 12 25.08 -17.45 -8.61
CA LEU A 12 25.95 -16.30 -8.92
C LEU A 12 26.28 -15.51 -7.64
N PHE A 13 27.56 -15.12 -7.48
CA PHE A 13 28.03 -14.30 -6.35
C PHE A 13 28.78 -13.06 -6.82
N GLY A 14 28.38 -11.89 -6.30
CA GLY A 14 29.11 -10.63 -6.43
C GLY A 14 30.28 -10.48 -5.44
N THR A 15 31.01 -9.38 -5.59
CA THR A 15 32.10 -8.92 -4.72
C THR A 15 31.58 -7.87 -3.70
N HIS A 16 32.46 -6.98 -3.20
CA HIS A 16 32.13 -5.91 -2.24
C HIS A 16 32.21 -4.50 -2.88
N GLY A 17 32.27 -4.43 -4.21
CA GLY A 17 32.21 -3.17 -4.96
C GLY A 17 31.13 -3.29 -6.03
N ALA A 18 30.84 -2.20 -6.74
CA ALA A 18 29.79 -2.19 -7.77
C ALA A 18 29.97 -3.32 -8.80
N ASP A 19 29.00 -4.21 -8.83
CA ASP A 19 28.93 -5.37 -9.70
C ASP A 19 27.78 -5.24 -10.70
N LEU A 20 27.99 -5.80 -11.90
CA LEU A 20 26.93 -5.99 -12.89
C LEU A 20 26.73 -7.50 -13.02
N VAL A 21 25.57 -8.00 -12.60
CA VAL A 21 25.16 -9.40 -12.72
C VAL A 21 24.06 -9.47 -13.77
N ASP A 22 24.30 -10.25 -14.82
CA ASP A 22 23.34 -10.50 -15.89
C ASP A 22 23.26 -12.02 -16.09
N ALA A 23 22.29 -12.66 -15.44
CA ALA A 23 22.15 -14.10 -15.45
C ALA A 23 21.70 -14.63 -16.84
N ASP A 24 20.99 -13.82 -17.62
CA ASP A 24 20.55 -14.13 -18.98
C ASP A 24 21.72 -14.22 -19.98
N VAL A 25 22.75 -13.38 -19.80
CA VAL A 25 24.00 -13.43 -20.59
C VAL A 25 24.91 -14.57 -20.14
N ASP A 26 24.92 -14.88 -18.84
CA ASP A 26 25.85 -15.86 -18.27
C ASP A 26 25.31 -17.30 -18.27
N ILE A 27 23.99 -17.53 -18.32
CA ILE A 27 23.32 -18.84 -18.34
C ILE A 27 22.05 -18.81 -19.23
N PRO A 28 22.12 -19.11 -20.54
CA PRO A 28 20.94 -19.11 -21.40
C PRO A 28 19.93 -20.22 -21.01
N GLY A 29 18.75 -19.86 -20.50
CA GLY A 29 17.62 -20.77 -20.23
C GLY A 29 16.65 -20.25 -19.15
N SER A 30 15.50 -20.91 -18.99
CA SER A 30 14.50 -20.63 -17.93
C SER A 30 14.89 -21.36 -16.63
N PHE A 31 15.96 -20.92 -15.97
CA PHE A 31 16.50 -21.61 -14.81
C PHE A 31 16.33 -20.75 -13.58
N ASP A 32 15.81 -21.37 -12.52
CA ASP A 32 15.78 -20.81 -11.18
C ASP A 32 17.22 -20.54 -10.68
N ASN A 33 17.50 -19.28 -10.37
CA ASN A 33 18.80 -18.75 -9.97
C ASN A 33 18.81 -18.36 -8.50
N LEU A 34 20.00 -18.44 -7.90
CA LEU A 34 20.29 -17.81 -6.61
C LEU A 34 21.41 -16.80 -6.84
N ILE A 35 21.10 -15.53 -6.63
CA ILE A 35 22.01 -14.40 -6.86
C ILE A 35 22.25 -13.69 -5.53
N ALA A 36 23.51 -13.47 -5.17
CA ALA A 36 23.85 -12.69 -3.99
C ALA A 36 25.02 -11.75 -4.23
N THR A 37 24.81 -10.45 -4.05
CA THR A 37 25.85 -9.44 -3.93
C THR A 37 25.97 -8.99 -2.46
N PHE A 38 27.13 -8.46 -2.05
CA PHE A 38 27.44 -8.23 -0.62
C PHE A 38 27.66 -6.76 -0.26
N GLY A 39 27.90 -5.93 -1.26
CA GLY A 39 27.89 -4.50 -1.11
C GLY A 39 28.47 -3.80 -2.32
N GLY A 40 28.04 -2.59 -2.57
CA GLY A 40 28.36 -1.92 -3.81
C GLY A 40 27.28 -0.93 -4.16
N ALA A 41 27.06 -0.76 -5.44
CA ALA A 41 25.84 -0.21 -6.01
C ALA A 41 25.70 -1.08 -7.25
N ASP A 42 24.94 -2.14 -7.10
CA ASP A 42 24.96 -3.28 -7.99
C ASP A 42 23.80 -3.19 -8.98
N THR A 43 23.93 -3.86 -10.12
CA THR A 43 22.84 -4.00 -11.09
C THR A 43 22.68 -5.47 -11.42
N ILE A 44 21.48 -6.01 -11.20
CA ILE A 44 21.16 -7.42 -11.30
C ILE A 44 19.99 -7.61 -12.26
N HIS A 45 20.16 -8.51 -13.23
CA HIS A 45 19.07 -9.08 -14.02
C HIS A 45 19.04 -10.58 -13.75
N ALA A 46 17.94 -11.06 -13.18
CA ALA A 46 17.77 -12.47 -12.79
C ALA A 46 17.38 -13.33 -14.01
N GLY A 47 16.59 -12.77 -14.93
CA GLY A 47 16.30 -13.37 -16.23
C GLY A 47 15.03 -14.23 -16.18
N ALA A 48 15.02 -15.35 -16.89
CA ALA A 48 13.85 -16.23 -16.86
C ALA A 48 13.99 -17.35 -15.81
N GLY A 49 12.93 -17.62 -15.06
CA GLY A 49 12.90 -18.64 -14.00
C GLY A 49 12.38 -18.04 -12.70
N ASP A 50 12.15 -18.89 -11.70
CA ASP A 50 11.74 -18.43 -10.37
C ASP A 50 13.02 -18.18 -9.54
N ASP A 51 13.46 -16.94 -9.45
CA ASP A 51 14.79 -16.58 -8.94
C ASP A 51 14.76 -16.06 -7.49
N LEU A 52 15.91 -16.16 -6.82
CA LEU A 52 16.12 -15.62 -5.48
C LEU A 52 17.33 -14.69 -5.48
N VAL A 53 17.10 -13.40 -5.21
CA VAL A 53 18.08 -12.33 -5.31
C VAL A 53 18.29 -11.65 -3.96
N PHE A 54 19.56 -11.46 -3.59
CA PHE A 54 19.99 -10.65 -2.44
C PHE A 54 20.99 -9.58 -2.92
N THR A 55 20.67 -8.30 -2.79
CA THR A 55 21.53 -7.18 -3.25
C THR A 55 22.53 -6.72 -2.16
N GLY A 56 22.17 -6.90 -0.89
CA GLY A 56 23.09 -6.79 0.24
C GLY A 56 23.28 -5.37 0.78
N LYS A 57 24.12 -4.53 0.17
CA LYS A 57 24.37 -3.18 0.71
C LYS A 57 24.63 -2.17 -0.40
N GLY A 58 24.09 -0.97 -0.19
CA GLY A 58 24.29 0.15 -1.10
C GLY A 58 23.04 0.34 -1.93
N GLY A 59 22.99 1.38 -2.77
CA GLY A 59 21.82 1.57 -3.63
C GLY A 59 21.93 0.69 -4.85
N ASP A 60 21.18 -0.39 -4.85
CA ASP A 60 21.23 -1.46 -5.84
C ASP A 60 20.05 -1.38 -6.81
N VAL A 61 20.18 -2.01 -7.96
CA VAL A 61 19.11 -2.17 -8.95
C VAL A 61 18.95 -3.65 -9.24
N ALA A 62 17.75 -4.19 -9.07
CA ALA A 62 17.47 -5.59 -9.35
C ALA A 62 16.18 -5.76 -10.15
N TYR A 63 16.25 -6.63 -11.16
CA TYR A 63 15.12 -7.05 -12.00
C TYR A 63 14.97 -8.56 -11.87
N GLY A 64 13.78 -9.03 -11.49
CA GLY A 64 13.38 -10.43 -11.55
C GLY A 64 13.23 -10.90 -13.00
N ASP A 65 12.63 -10.03 -13.83
CA ASP A 65 12.33 -10.25 -15.24
C ASP A 65 11.13 -11.19 -15.45
N ALA A 66 11.31 -12.53 -15.52
CA ALA A 66 10.19 -13.42 -15.81
C ALA A 66 10.20 -14.69 -14.97
N GLY A 67 9.14 -14.90 -14.20
CA GLY A 67 8.96 -16.02 -13.29
C GLY A 67 8.43 -15.51 -11.96
N ASP A 68 8.25 -16.39 -10.98
CA ASP A 68 7.83 -15.98 -9.65
C ASP A 68 9.08 -15.74 -8.79
N ASP A 69 9.53 -14.49 -8.71
CA ASP A 69 10.83 -14.09 -8.14
C ASP A 69 10.74 -13.65 -6.68
N ILE A 70 11.87 -13.76 -5.97
CA ILE A 70 12.04 -13.24 -4.62
C ILE A 70 13.27 -12.34 -4.57
N ILE A 71 13.08 -11.06 -4.27
CA ILE A 71 14.14 -10.05 -4.28
C ILE A 71 14.23 -9.34 -2.93
N PHE A 72 15.44 -9.33 -2.34
CA PHE A 72 15.75 -8.61 -1.10
C PHE A 72 16.77 -7.48 -1.37
N GLY A 73 16.35 -6.23 -1.15
CA GLY A 73 17.17 -5.00 -1.20
C GLY A 73 18.13 -4.85 -0.01
N ASP A 74 17.77 -5.43 1.15
CA ASP A 74 18.51 -5.41 2.41
C ASP A 74 18.78 -4.00 2.98
N LYS A 75 19.72 -3.25 2.41
CA LYS A 75 20.14 -1.93 2.90
C LYS A 75 20.58 -1.07 1.74
N GLY A 76 19.99 0.09 1.60
CA GLY A 76 20.39 0.97 0.54
C GLY A 76 19.36 2.03 0.29
N SER A 77 19.25 2.40 -0.96
CA SER A 77 18.07 3.03 -1.53
C SER A 77 17.97 2.33 -2.86
N ASP A 78 17.15 1.29 -2.89
CA ASP A 78 17.17 0.24 -3.90
C ASP A 78 16.07 0.47 -4.94
N LEU A 79 16.30 -0.01 -6.16
CA LEU A 79 15.29 -0.06 -7.22
C LEU A 79 15.04 -1.52 -7.58
N LEU A 80 13.88 -2.03 -7.19
CA LEU A 80 13.50 -3.42 -7.37
C LEU A 80 12.30 -3.50 -8.33
N SER A 81 12.35 -4.43 -9.29
CA SER A 81 11.26 -4.74 -10.21
C SER A 81 11.10 -6.25 -10.32
N GLY A 82 9.87 -6.74 -10.12
CA GLY A 82 9.50 -8.15 -10.22
C GLY A 82 9.49 -8.59 -11.68
N GLY A 83 8.56 -8.02 -12.45
CA GLY A 83 8.51 -8.20 -13.90
C GLY A 83 7.25 -8.93 -14.31
N THR A 84 7.33 -10.21 -14.68
CA THR A 84 6.13 -11.02 -14.94
C THR A 84 6.11 -12.24 -14.04
N GLY A 85 5.00 -12.49 -13.36
CA GLY A 85 4.87 -13.62 -12.43
C GLY A 85 4.30 -13.12 -11.11
N ASP A 86 4.11 -14.00 -10.14
CA ASP A 86 3.70 -13.58 -8.80
C ASP A 86 4.95 -13.39 -7.92
N ASP A 87 5.40 -12.14 -7.75
CA ASP A 87 6.71 -11.81 -7.18
C ASP A 87 6.65 -11.42 -5.68
N LEU A 88 7.78 -11.57 -4.97
CA LEU A 88 7.99 -11.03 -3.63
C LEU A 88 9.19 -10.08 -3.59
N LEU A 89 8.93 -8.81 -3.26
CA LEU A 89 9.94 -7.76 -3.17
C LEU A 89 10.00 -7.21 -1.74
N ASP A 90 11.19 -7.15 -1.15
CA ASP A 90 11.45 -6.55 0.16
C ASP A 90 12.61 -5.55 0.06
N GLY A 91 12.30 -4.24 0.13
CA GLY A 91 13.29 -3.15 0.05
C GLY A 91 14.22 -3.13 1.26
N GLY A 92 13.64 -3.34 2.43
CA GLY A 92 14.37 -3.52 3.68
C GLY A 92 14.69 -2.20 4.37
N LYS A 93 15.77 -1.52 3.99
CA LYS A 93 16.19 -0.29 4.67
C LYS A 93 16.65 0.78 3.71
N GLY A 94 16.21 1.99 4.04
CA GLY A 94 16.45 3.24 3.33
C GLY A 94 15.32 3.49 2.35
N ASP A 95 15.42 4.57 1.59
CA ASP A 95 14.31 5.02 0.74
C ASP A 95 14.33 4.21 -0.56
N ASP A 96 13.41 3.26 -0.71
CA ASP A 96 13.39 2.25 -1.76
C ASP A 96 12.29 2.50 -2.82
N VAL A 97 12.47 1.96 -4.02
CA VAL A 97 11.48 2.00 -5.11
C VAL A 97 11.20 0.58 -5.58
N LEU A 98 9.97 0.11 -5.39
CA LEU A 98 9.51 -1.24 -5.72
C LEU A 98 8.41 -1.20 -6.79
N SER A 99 8.51 -2.09 -7.79
CA SER A 99 7.48 -2.33 -8.82
C SER A 99 7.22 -3.83 -8.94
N GLY A 100 5.98 -4.28 -8.77
CA GLY A 100 5.59 -5.68 -8.99
C GLY A 100 5.49 -6.00 -10.48
N ASP A 101 4.91 -5.05 -11.23
CA ASP A 101 4.67 -5.11 -12.67
C ASP A 101 3.47 -6.02 -13.03
N ASP A 102 3.63 -7.14 -13.75
CA ASP A 102 2.51 -8.03 -14.11
C ASP A 102 2.47 -9.23 -13.16
N GLY A 103 1.45 -9.38 -12.30
CA GLY A 103 1.52 -10.37 -11.24
C GLY A 103 0.50 -10.18 -10.13
N ASN A 104 0.32 -11.18 -9.26
CA ASN A 104 -0.23 -10.92 -7.93
C ASN A 104 0.95 -10.85 -6.94
N ASP A 105 1.42 -9.65 -6.70
CA ASP A 105 2.72 -9.42 -6.08
C ASP A 105 2.60 -9.15 -4.57
N VAL A 106 3.69 -9.39 -3.84
CA VAL A 106 3.85 -9.00 -2.45
C VAL A 106 5.03 -8.05 -2.33
N LEU A 107 4.75 -6.79 -1.98
CA LEU A 107 5.75 -5.73 -1.91
C LEU A 107 5.85 -5.16 -0.49
N LEU A 108 7.06 -5.12 0.05
CA LEU A 108 7.37 -4.61 1.38
C LEU A 108 8.42 -3.49 1.24
N GLY A 109 8.05 -2.24 1.50
CA GLY A 109 8.97 -1.09 1.47
C GLY A 109 10.03 -1.20 2.57
N GLY A 110 9.59 -1.16 3.83
CA GLY A 110 10.44 -1.48 4.98
C GLY A 110 10.70 -0.28 5.89
N ASP A 111 11.96 0.03 6.18
CA ASP A 111 12.35 1.25 6.91
C ASP A 111 12.78 2.33 5.91
N GLY A 112 12.02 3.40 5.67
CA GLY A 112 12.41 4.39 4.65
C GLY A 112 11.22 5.22 4.20
N ALA A 113 11.44 6.27 3.41
CA ALA A 113 10.36 6.87 2.65
C ALA A 113 10.29 6.20 1.29
N ASP A 114 9.39 5.23 1.14
CA ASP A 114 9.39 4.27 0.04
C ASP A 114 8.36 4.62 -1.04
N ILE A 115 8.61 4.15 -2.25
CA ILE A 115 7.65 4.17 -3.37
C ILE A 115 7.35 2.74 -3.76
N VAL A 116 6.12 2.29 -3.53
CA VAL A 116 5.69 0.91 -3.79
C VAL A 116 4.55 0.92 -4.80
N SER A 117 4.71 0.17 -5.89
CA SER A 117 3.70 0.01 -6.95
C SER A 117 3.44 -1.47 -7.22
N GLY A 118 2.21 -1.93 -7.05
CA GLY A 118 1.79 -3.29 -7.38
C GLY A 118 1.88 -3.53 -8.89
N GLY A 119 1.03 -2.85 -9.66
CA GLY A 119 1.03 -2.97 -11.12
C GLY A 119 -0.27 -3.58 -11.60
N ALA A 120 -0.22 -4.74 -12.24
CA ALA A 120 -1.39 -5.42 -12.77
C ALA A 120 -1.58 -6.80 -12.12
N GLY A 121 -2.69 -6.98 -11.41
CA GLY A 121 -3.10 -8.18 -10.71
C GLY A 121 -3.55 -7.81 -9.30
N ASN A 122 -3.74 -8.79 -8.42
CA ASN A 122 -4.26 -8.50 -7.08
C ASN A 122 -3.11 -8.49 -6.09
N ASP A 123 -2.64 -7.29 -5.76
CA ASP A 123 -1.38 -7.10 -5.07
C ASP A 123 -1.55 -6.91 -3.56
N VAL A 124 -0.49 -7.21 -2.83
CA VAL A 124 -0.35 -6.85 -1.42
C VAL A 124 0.87 -5.94 -1.27
N ALA A 125 0.63 -4.67 -0.98
CA ALA A 125 1.68 -3.67 -0.84
C ALA A 125 1.68 -3.03 0.56
N ASP A 126 2.85 -3.01 1.19
CA ASP A 126 3.08 -2.44 2.52
C ASP A 126 4.22 -1.40 2.44
N GLY A 127 3.93 -0.14 2.80
CA GLY A 127 4.92 0.95 2.86
C GLY A 127 5.94 0.72 3.99
N GLY A 128 5.45 0.55 5.21
CA GLY A 128 6.26 0.20 6.36
C GLY A 128 6.48 1.38 7.30
N LYS A 129 7.72 1.86 7.45
CA LYS A 129 8.01 3.01 8.31
C LYS A 129 8.60 4.14 7.51
N GLY A 130 7.90 5.26 7.49
CA GLY A 130 8.32 6.50 6.87
C GLY A 130 7.12 7.13 6.19
N ASP A 131 7.36 8.20 5.44
CA ASP A 131 6.27 8.84 4.71
C ASP A 131 6.25 8.22 3.31
N ASP A 132 5.35 7.25 3.08
CA ASP A 132 5.40 6.36 1.92
C ASP A 132 4.41 6.75 0.82
N ILE A 133 4.68 6.30 -0.41
CA ILE A 133 3.75 6.34 -1.54
C ILE A 133 3.47 4.91 -1.98
N VAL A 134 2.23 4.47 -1.82
CA VAL A 134 1.82 3.09 -2.13
C VAL A 134 0.67 3.10 -3.15
N SER A 135 0.83 2.37 -4.25
CA SER A 135 -0.18 2.22 -5.31
C SER A 135 -0.44 0.74 -5.59
N GLY A 136 -1.72 0.35 -5.65
CA GLY A 136 -2.15 -0.99 -6.06
C GLY A 136 -2.02 -1.16 -7.57
N GLY A 137 -2.88 -0.48 -8.33
CA GLY A 137 -2.84 -0.47 -9.78
C GLY A 137 -4.10 -1.07 -10.39
N GLU A 138 -3.97 -2.09 -11.23
CA GLU A 138 -5.10 -2.82 -11.81
C GLU A 138 -5.37 -4.12 -11.02
N GLY A 139 -6.49 -4.24 -10.34
CA GLY A 139 -6.90 -5.46 -9.65
C GLY A 139 -7.51 -5.16 -8.30
N ASN A 140 -7.77 -6.18 -7.50
CA ASN A 140 -8.33 -6.00 -6.17
C ASN A 140 -7.20 -6.03 -5.15
N ASP A 141 -6.70 -4.87 -4.78
CA ASP A 141 -5.43 -4.74 -4.06
C ASP A 141 -5.62 -4.60 -2.55
N ARG A 142 -4.56 -4.91 -1.81
CA ARG A 142 -4.48 -4.71 -0.36
C ARG A 142 -3.28 -3.84 -0.02
N LEU A 143 -3.54 -2.62 0.42
CA LEU A 143 -2.53 -1.60 0.68
C LEU A 143 -2.45 -1.24 2.18
N THR A 144 -1.24 -1.12 2.72
CA THR A 144 -0.95 -0.56 4.05
C THR A 144 0.15 0.49 4.00
N GLY A 145 -0.01 1.62 4.71
CA GLY A 145 1.05 2.62 4.91
C GLY A 145 1.90 2.34 6.15
N GLU A 146 1.25 1.90 7.25
CA GLU A 146 1.84 1.58 8.56
C GLU A 146 2.23 2.81 9.41
N ASP A 147 3.50 3.20 9.52
CA ASP A 147 3.96 4.31 10.39
C ASP A 147 4.47 5.49 9.55
N GLY A 148 3.75 6.61 9.52
CA GLY A 148 4.20 7.85 8.89
C GLY A 148 3.06 8.58 8.19
N ALA A 149 3.33 9.65 7.46
CA ALA A 149 2.31 10.37 6.71
C ALA A 149 2.25 9.85 5.27
N ASP A 150 1.36 8.89 5.03
CA ASP A 150 1.40 8.07 3.82
C ASP A 150 0.42 8.56 2.74
N THR A 151 0.72 8.26 1.49
CA THR A 151 -0.18 8.45 0.35
C THR A 151 -0.48 7.11 -0.30
N LEU A 152 -1.73 6.66 -0.21
CA LEU A 152 -2.19 5.38 -0.74
C LEU A 152 -3.17 5.60 -1.90
N SER A 153 -3.07 4.77 -2.94
CA SER A 153 -4.01 4.73 -4.06
C SER A 153 -4.32 3.28 -4.47
N GLY A 154 -5.57 2.86 -4.31
CA GLY A 154 -6.04 1.54 -4.76
C GLY A 154 -5.87 1.37 -6.27
N GLY A 155 -6.49 2.25 -7.05
CA GLY A 155 -6.40 2.23 -8.50
C GLY A 155 -7.71 1.77 -9.12
N SER A 156 -7.70 0.64 -9.83
CA SER A 156 -8.92 0.08 -10.41
C SER A 156 -9.17 -1.33 -9.91
N GLY A 157 -10.38 -1.60 -9.45
CA GLY A 157 -10.79 -2.86 -8.84
C GLY A 157 -11.40 -2.56 -7.48
N ASP A 158 -11.81 -3.61 -6.76
CA ASP A 158 -12.40 -3.44 -5.43
C ASP A 158 -11.27 -3.54 -4.38
N ASP A 159 -10.77 -2.39 -3.93
CA ASP A 159 -9.54 -2.31 -3.14
C ASP A 159 -9.77 -2.24 -1.63
N TRP A 160 -8.77 -2.65 -0.86
CA TRP A 160 -8.68 -2.38 0.57
C TRP A 160 -7.43 -1.58 0.88
N ALA A 161 -7.57 -0.38 1.45
CA ALA A 161 -6.45 0.49 1.78
C ALA A 161 -6.52 0.98 3.22
N ALA A 162 -5.41 0.87 3.96
CA ALA A 162 -5.28 1.39 5.31
C ALA A 162 -4.04 2.26 5.49
N GLY A 163 -4.23 3.54 5.86
CA GLY A 163 -3.12 4.48 6.12
C GLY A 163 -2.23 4.00 7.25
N GLY A 164 -2.77 3.88 8.46
CA GLY A 164 -2.04 3.33 9.59
C GLY A 164 -1.92 4.35 10.71
N LYS A 165 -0.72 4.76 11.09
CA LYS A 165 -0.48 5.86 12.04
C LYS A 165 0.11 7.04 11.30
N GLY A 166 -0.56 8.18 11.37
CA GLY A 166 -0.04 9.41 10.79
C GLY A 166 -1.16 10.30 10.31
N ASN A 167 -0.89 11.19 9.37
CA ASN A 167 -1.97 11.92 8.72
C ASN A 167 -1.94 11.54 7.26
N ASP A 168 -2.78 10.58 6.91
CA ASP A 168 -2.65 9.84 5.66
C ASP A 168 -3.58 10.40 4.60
N TYR A 169 -3.21 10.20 3.33
CA TYR A 169 -4.04 10.52 2.17
C TYR A 169 -4.37 9.23 1.43
N VAL A 170 -5.59 8.73 1.62
CA VAL A 170 -6.01 7.42 1.10
C VAL A 170 -7.04 7.60 -0.01
N ILE A 171 -6.75 7.05 -1.18
CA ILE A 171 -7.58 7.09 -2.38
C ILE A 171 -8.01 5.65 -2.72
N GLY A 172 -9.31 5.42 -2.88
CA GLY A 172 -9.85 4.16 -3.42
C GLY A 172 -9.57 4.05 -4.91
N GLY A 173 -10.35 4.77 -5.72
CA GLY A 173 -10.18 4.83 -7.16
C GLY A 173 -11.45 4.39 -7.89
N SER A 174 -11.35 3.42 -8.77
CA SER A 174 -12.55 2.89 -9.44
C SER A 174 -12.87 1.50 -8.93
N GLY A 175 -14.08 1.30 -8.40
CA GLY A 175 -14.51 0.02 -7.85
C GLY A 175 -15.18 0.27 -6.51
N SER A 176 -15.52 -0.80 -5.77
CA SER A 176 -16.14 -0.66 -4.45
C SER A 176 -15.08 -0.82 -3.38
N ASP A 177 -14.50 0.29 -2.93
CA ASP A 177 -13.31 0.27 -2.12
C ASP A 177 -13.62 0.27 -0.62
N THR A 178 -12.69 -0.22 0.19
CA THR A 178 -12.73 -0.09 1.65
C THR A 178 -11.53 0.70 2.14
N LEU A 179 -11.78 1.90 2.67
CA LEU A 179 -10.75 2.84 3.09
C LEU A 179 -10.74 2.99 4.60
N VAL A 180 -9.55 2.84 5.19
CA VAL A 180 -9.30 3.02 6.63
C VAL A 180 -8.21 4.09 6.77
N GLY A 181 -8.51 5.24 7.37
CA GLY A 181 -7.46 6.23 7.68
C GLY A 181 -6.46 5.66 8.68
N GLY A 182 -6.99 5.17 9.80
CA GLY A 182 -6.17 4.65 10.88
C GLY A 182 -6.16 5.65 12.01
N ALA A 183 -5.01 5.90 12.64
CA ALA A 183 -4.86 6.83 13.73
C ALA A 183 -4.18 8.12 13.26
N GLY A 184 -4.90 9.23 13.36
CA GLY A 184 -4.36 10.57 13.23
C GLY A 184 -5.37 11.52 12.61
N ASN A 185 -5.07 12.22 11.53
CA ASN A 185 -6.07 13.09 10.90
C ASN A 185 -5.98 12.89 9.40
N ASP A 186 -6.80 11.98 8.92
CA ASP A 186 -6.63 11.42 7.59
C ASP A 186 -7.56 12.08 6.58
N THR A 187 -7.19 12.03 5.32
CA THR A 187 -8.02 12.45 4.20
C THR A 187 -8.34 11.25 3.33
N LEU A 188 -9.62 10.94 3.20
CA LEU A 188 -10.11 9.79 2.47
C LEU A 188 -10.89 10.23 1.22
N VAL A 189 -10.62 9.59 0.10
CA VAL A 189 -11.24 9.87 -1.20
C VAL A 189 -11.67 8.56 -1.85
N GLY A 190 -12.97 8.34 -2.00
CA GLY A 190 -13.51 7.10 -2.59
C GLY A 190 -13.36 7.08 -4.12
N GLN A 191 -13.58 8.24 -4.75
CA GLN A 191 -13.76 8.40 -6.20
C GLN A 191 -15.02 7.70 -6.72
N SER A 192 -14.91 6.61 -7.48
CA SER A 192 -16.04 6.06 -8.23
C SER A 192 -16.37 4.63 -7.84
N GLY A 193 -17.62 4.40 -7.46
CA GLY A 193 -18.15 3.11 -7.07
C GLY A 193 -18.88 3.24 -5.76
N GLY A 194 -19.06 2.14 -5.03
CA GLY A 194 -19.78 2.11 -3.77
C GLY A 194 -18.81 1.91 -2.61
N ASP A 195 -18.26 2.99 -2.09
CA ASP A 195 -17.11 2.92 -1.20
C ASP A 195 -17.51 2.79 0.27
N THR A 196 -16.67 2.13 1.05
CA THR A 196 -16.82 1.99 2.49
C THR A 196 -15.68 2.69 3.23
N PHE A 197 -15.99 3.77 3.93
CA PHE A 197 -15.05 4.46 4.82
C PHE A 197 -15.21 3.90 6.23
N TYR A 198 -14.19 3.22 6.74
CA TYR A 198 -14.26 2.47 7.99
C TYR A 198 -13.49 3.15 9.13
N PHE A 199 -14.16 3.31 10.29
CA PHE A 199 -13.66 4.06 11.43
C PHE A 199 -13.62 3.21 12.71
N GLU A 200 -12.41 3.13 13.30
CA GLU A 200 -12.10 2.44 14.56
C GLU A 200 -11.93 3.40 15.75
N SER A 201 -11.76 2.90 16.98
CA SER A 201 -11.55 3.82 18.11
C SER A 201 -10.20 4.53 18.02
N GLY A 202 -10.17 5.84 18.25
CA GLY A 202 -8.93 6.63 18.27
C GLY A 202 -8.44 7.01 16.88
N PHE A 203 -9.34 7.09 15.89
CA PHE A 203 -8.98 7.45 14.53
C PHE A 203 -8.56 8.93 14.40
N GLY A 204 -9.02 9.79 15.31
CA GLY A 204 -8.75 11.23 15.28
C GLY A 204 -9.68 12.01 14.35
N ARG A 205 -9.19 12.95 13.55
CA ARG A 205 -10.08 13.91 12.83
C ARG A 205 -9.98 13.77 11.33
N ASP A 206 -10.84 12.94 10.77
CA ASP A 206 -10.74 12.55 9.38
C ASP A 206 -11.71 13.35 8.49
N VAL A 207 -11.32 13.49 7.24
CA VAL A 207 -12.08 14.18 6.20
C VAL A 207 -12.33 13.21 5.05
N VAL A 208 -13.61 12.96 4.76
CA VAL A 208 -14.04 12.31 3.53
C VAL A 208 -14.39 13.40 2.51
N LEU A 209 -13.66 13.47 1.40
CA LEU A 209 -13.76 14.58 0.45
C LEU A 209 -14.93 14.48 -0.53
N ASP A 210 -15.33 13.27 -0.91
CA ASP A 210 -16.22 13.02 -2.03
C ASP A 210 -17.28 11.94 -1.74
N PHE A 211 -17.78 11.88 -0.50
CA PHE A 211 -18.85 10.97 -0.14
C PHE A 211 -20.07 11.11 -1.06
N HIS A 212 -20.41 10.07 -1.81
CA HIS A 212 -21.53 9.96 -2.74
C HIS A 212 -22.77 9.36 -2.05
N PRO A 213 -23.78 10.19 -1.69
CA PRO A 213 -24.92 9.70 -0.93
C PRO A 213 -25.76 8.72 -1.74
N GLY A 214 -25.88 7.49 -1.24
CA GLY A 214 -26.66 6.42 -1.87
C GLY A 214 -25.82 5.30 -2.48
N ASP A 215 -24.55 5.58 -2.77
CA ASP A 215 -23.56 4.60 -3.22
C ASP A 215 -22.59 4.27 -2.07
N ASP A 216 -22.07 5.30 -1.39
CA ASP A 216 -21.07 5.14 -0.32
C ASP A 216 -21.66 4.85 1.06
N VAL A 217 -20.81 4.30 1.92
CA VAL A 217 -21.11 3.92 3.30
C VAL A 217 -20.02 4.41 4.26
N ILE A 218 -20.44 5.04 5.36
CA ILE A 218 -19.62 5.23 6.55
C ILE A 218 -19.84 4.04 7.49
N ALA A 219 -18.80 3.25 7.73
CA ALA A 219 -18.82 2.14 8.67
C ALA A 219 -18.12 2.54 9.99
N ILE A 220 -18.85 2.47 11.10
CA ILE A 220 -18.34 2.89 12.42
C ILE A 220 -18.41 1.71 13.38
N LYS A 221 -17.30 1.40 14.02
CA LYS A 221 -17.23 0.34 15.06
C LYS A 221 -18.23 0.60 16.19
N ALA A 222 -19.00 -0.42 16.56
CA ALA A 222 -19.98 -0.34 17.63
C ALA A 222 -19.35 0.10 18.96
N ASN A 223 -20.04 0.98 19.67
CA ASN A 223 -19.61 1.56 20.94
C ASN A 223 -18.22 2.23 20.85
N ILE A 224 -17.90 2.85 19.70
CA ILE A 224 -16.67 3.61 19.50
C ILE A 224 -16.41 4.57 20.67
N ASN A 225 -15.19 4.59 21.20
CA ASN A 225 -14.79 5.39 22.37
C ASN A 225 -15.69 5.25 23.62
N GLY A 226 -16.46 4.18 23.75
CA GLY A 226 -17.41 3.99 24.86
C GLY A 226 -18.64 4.92 24.80
N THR A 227 -18.98 5.45 23.61
CA THR A 227 -20.10 6.37 23.40
C THR A 227 -21.49 5.76 23.61
N GLY A 228 -21.61 4.43 23.54
CA GLY A 228 -22.89 3.72 23.54
C GLY A 228 -23.61 3.70 22.20
N ILE A 229 -23.00 4.21 21.12
CA ILE A 229 -23.55 4.15 19.76
C ILE A 229 -23.59 2.69 19.31
N THR A 230 -24.79 2.14 19.09
CA THR A 230 -24.98 0.73 18.69
C THR A 230 -25.88 0.57 17.47
N SER A 231 -26.49 1.66 17.02
CA SER A 231 -27.30 1.73 15.82
C SER A 231 -27.12 3.08 15.13
N PRO A 232 -27.38 3.20 13.81
CA PRO A 232 -27.27 4.48 13.11
C PRO A 232 -28.12 5.58 13.74
N ALA A 233 -29.27 5.25 14.34
CA ALA A 233 -30.15 6.23 14.99
C ALA A 233 -29.50 6.95 16.19
N ASP A 234 -28.52 6.33 16.84
CA ASP A 234 -27.81 6.92 17.97
C ASP A 234 -26.92 8.11 17.55
N LEU A 235 -26.59 8.21 16.26
CA LEU A 235 -25.73 9.27 15.72
C LEU A 235 -26.44 10.63 15.55
N ALA A 236 -27.77 10.67 15.60
CA ALA A 236 -28.52 11.90 15.31
C ALA A 236 -28.13 13.08 16.23
N SER A 237 -27.80 12.82 17.49
CA SER A 237 -27.31 13.86 18.43
C SER A 237 -25.82 14.14 18.35
N HIS A 238 -25.09 13.43 17.50
CA HIS A 238 -23.65 13.56 17.29
C HIS A 238 -23.31 14.34 16.01
N ILE A 239 -24.30 14.60 15.16
CA ILE A 239 -24.16 15.37 13.93
C ILE A 239 -24.20 16.86 14.22
N SER A 240 -23.27 17.56 13.58
CA SER A 240 -23.15 19.01 13.51
C SER A 240 -22.76 19.39 12.08
N SER A 241 -22.54 20.67 11.80
CA SER A 241 -22.05 21.15 10.52
C SER A 241 -21.05 22.28 10.69
N ASP A 242 -20.20 22.44 9.69
CA ASP A 242 -19.40 23.65 9.46
C ASP A 242 -19.76 24.27 8.09
N ASP A 243 -19.00 25.28 7.65
CA ASP A 243 -19.25 25.98 6.39
C ASP A 243 -19.06 25.10 5.13
N THR A 244 -18.54 23.87 5.28
CA THR A 244 -18.13 23.00 4.17
C THR A 244 -18.76 21.62 4.18
N GLY A 245 -19.43 21.20 5.27
CA GLY A 245 -20.13 19.93 5.30
C GLY A 245 -20.61 19.48 6.69
N ALA A 246 -21.10 18.24 6.73
CA ALA A 246 -21.56 17.56 7.93
C ALA A 246 -20.39 17.04 8.75
N VAL A 247 -20.55 17.05 10.07
CA VAL A 247 -19.53 16.63 11.02
C VAL A 247 -20.14 15.70 12.08
N ILE A 248 -19.62 14.48 12.21
CA ILE A 248 -20.00 13.49 13.22
C ILE A 248 -18.95 13.49 14.33
N ASN A 249 -19.35 13.79 15.58
CA ASN A 249 -18.45 13.81 16.74
C ASN A 249 -18.59 12.53 17.57
N LEU A 250 -17.54 11.72 17.67
CA LEU A 250 -17.60 10.34 18.19
C LEU A 250 -16.91 10.14 19.55
N GLY A 251 -16.74 11.22 20.31
CA GLY A 251 -16.03 11.17 21.60
C GLY A 251 -14.54 10.89 21.43
N GLY A 252 -13.76 10.85 22.51
CA GLY A 252 -12.32 10.56 22.43
C GLY A 252 -11.44 11.62 21.75
N GLY A 253 -12.04 12.62 21.10
CA GLY A 253 -11.35 13.54 20.18
C GLY A 253 -11.66 13.24 18.70
N ASP A 254 -12.36 12.14 18.43
CA ASP A 254 -12.62 11.60 17.11
C ASP A 254 -13.77 12.33 16.39
N GLN A 255 -13.55 12.65 15.11
CA GLN A 255 -14.46 13.44 14.29
C GLN A 255 -14.41 13.00 12.83
N ILE A 256 -15.55 12.66 12.23
CA ILE A 256 -15.67 12.42 10.78
C ILE A 256 -16.27 13.68 10.14
N LYS A 257 -15.61 14.24 9.13
CA LYS A 257 -16.15 15.32 8.31
C LYS A 257 -16.47 14.80 6.90
N LEU A 258 -17.70 15.04 6.46
CA LEU A 258 -18.16 14.71 5.10
C LEU A 258 -18.29 16.00 4.30
N VAL A 259 -17.33 16.28 3.41
CA VAL A 259 -17.32 17.51 2.61
C VAL A 259 -18.47 17.48 1.60
N GLY A 260 -19.18 18.60 1.46
CA GLY A 260 -20.28 18.73 0.49
C GLY A 260 -21.60 18.06 0.90
N VAL A 261 -21.60 17.24 1.95
CA VAL A 261 -22.82 16.62 2.51
C VAL A 261 -23.43 17.54 3.56
N SER A 262 -24.74 17.82 3.47
CA SER A 262 -25.41 18.65 4.50
C SER A 262 -25.72 17.83 5.75
N SER A 263 -25.69 18.49 6.92
CA SER A 263 -26.03 17.83 8.18
C SER A 263 -27.49 17.37 8.25
N GLU A 264 -28.42 18.10 7.60
CA GLU A 264 -29.82 17.66 7.55
C GLU A 264 -29.99 16.39 6.72
N ASP A 265 -29.37 16.33 5.54
CA ASP A 265 -29.47 15.17 4.65
C ASP A 265 -28.84 13.92 5.27
N LEU A 266 -27.67 14.08 5.91
CA LEU A 266 -27.05 13.00 6.67
C LEU A 266 -27.97 12.50 7.79
N ALA A 267 -28.56 13.41 8.58
CA ALA A 267 -29.40 13.05 9.71
C ALA A 267 -30.69 12.33 9.29
N ASP A 268 -31.31 12.76 8.20
CA ASP A 268 -32.54 12.16 7.67
C ASP A 268 -32.30 10.78 7.04
N ASN A 269 -31.06 10.48 6.61
CA ASN A 269 -30.71 9.26 5.87
C ASN A 269 -29.66 8.37 6.55
N LEU A 270 -29.46 8.50 7.87
CA LEU A 270 -28.48 7.72 8.65
C LEU A 270 -28.50 6.22 8.39
N SER A 271 -29.68 5.61 8.26
CA SER A 271 -29.79 4.16 7.99
C SER A 271 -29.38 3.75 6.58
N SER A 272 -29.27 4.70 5.65
CA SER A 272 -28.75 4.45 4.30
C SER A 272 -27.24 4.63 4.26
N TYR A 273 -26.75 5.74 4.83
CA TYR A 273 -25.36 6.18 4.71
C TYR A 273 -24.42 5.58 5.74
N VAL A 274 -24.94 5.11 6.88
CA VAL A 274 -24.11 4.63 7.99
C VAL A 274 -24.42 3.17 8.32
N ARG A 275 -23.35 2.42 8.60
CA ARG A 275 -23.40 1.09 9.20
C ARG A 275 -22.67 1.13 10.53
N ILE A 276 -23.31 0.58 11.57
CA ILE A 276 -22.63 0.30 12.83
C ILE A 276 -22.25 -1.17 12.81
N VAL A 277 -20.96 -1.45 12.98
CA VAL A 277 -20.32 -2.77 12.74
C VAL A 277 -19.61 -3.30 13.96
#